data_AF-A0A3D4QRT7-F1
#
_entry.id   AF-A0A3D4QRT7-F1
#
_cell.length_a   1.000
_cell.length_b   1.000
_cell.length_c   1.000
_cell.angle_alpha   90.00
_cell.angle_beta   90.00
_cell.angle_gamma   90.00
#
_symmetry.space_group_name_H-M   'P 1'
#
loop_
_entity.id
_entity.type
_entity.pdbx_description
1 polymer ?
#
loop_
_entity_poly.entity_id
_entity_poly.type
_entity_poly.pdbx_seq_one_letter_code
_entity_poly.pdbx_strand_id
1 'polypeptide(L)'
;IANFKHFKLLWLRQNAPLWYNQKAKQKIMVKEEMTMAKGGFPGGMGGMGNMNNLMKQAKKMQEQMVKIQEELEEKTVEASVGGGVVSVIANGKKEIIEISIKPEAVDPDDVEMLQDLILAAVNEAMRKAEEMAQGEMGKLTGGMGMPTGLF
;
A
#
# COMPACT_ATOMS: atom_id res chain seq x y z
N ILE A 1 33.47 57.79 -17.29
CA ILE A 1 32.71 57.40 -16.07
C ILE A 1 32.10 56.03 -16.34
N ALA A 2 32.78 54.96 -15.92
CA ALA A 2 32.36 53.59 -16.19
C ALA A 2 31.08 53.27 -15.42
N ASN A 3 30.15 52.60 -16.10
CA ASN A 3 28.77 52.40 -15.70
C ASN A 3 28.68 51.55 -14.40
N PHE A 4 28.47 52.22 -13.27
CA PHE A 4 28.46 51.67 -11.90
C PHE A 4 27.52 50.46 -11.73
N LYS A 5 26.49 50.36 -12.57
CA LYS A 5 25.55 49.23 -12.59
C LYS A 5 26.20 47.91 -13.02
N HIS A 6 27.10 47.94 -13.99
CA HIS A 6 27.71 46.72 -14.53
C HIS A 6 28.73 46.13 -13.54
N PHE A 7 29.48 46.99 -12.84
CA PHE A 7 30.41 46.57 -11.80
C PHE A 7 29.69 46.01 -10.55
N LYS A 8 28.55 46.59 -10.17
CA LYS A 8 27.74 46.09 -9.03
C LYS A 8 27.19 44.69 -9.28
N LEU A 9 26.79 44.38 -10.52
CA LEU A 9 26.29 43.06 -10.91
C LEU A 9 27.41 42.01 -10.94
N LEU A 10 28.60 42.36 -11.43
CA LEU A 10 29.76 41.47 -11.44
C LEU A 10 30.28 41.18 -10.02
N TRP A 11 30.35 42.18 -9.15
CA TRP A 11 30.77 42.01 -7.74
C TRP A 11 29.78 41.13 -6.95
N LEU A 12 28.47 41.34 -7.13
CA LEU A 12 27.45 40.50 -6.50
C LEU A 12 27.52 39.05 -6.99
N ARG A 13 27.85 38.80 -8.26
CA ARG A 13 27.99 37.44 -8.78
C ARG A 13 29.20 36.70 -8.22
N GLN A 14 30.29 37.40 -7.88
CA GLN A 14 31.51 36.79 -7.34
C GLN A 14 31.44 36.56 -5.82
N ASN A 15 30.70 37.39 -5.08
CA ASN A 15 30.66 37.39 -3.60
C ASN A 15 29.27 37.06 -2.98
N ALA A 16 28.27 36.68 -3.77
CA ALA A 16 26.95 36.32 -3.22
C ALA A 16 26.99 34.99 -2.45
N PRO A 17 26.46 34.94 -1.22
CA PRO A 17 26.32 33.70 -0.46
C PRO A 17 25.41 32.67 -1.17
N LEU A 18 25.69 31.38 -1.02
CA LEU A 18 24.97 30.27 -1.69
C LEU A 18 23.44 30.29 -1.47
N TRP A 19 22.95 30.82 -0.34
CA TRP A 19 21.53 30.95 -0.05
C TRP A 19 20.81 31.97 -0.96
N TYR A 20 21.52 32.93 -1.57
CA TYR A 20 20.96 33.91 -2.49
C TYR A 20 20.55 33.27 -3.82
N ASN A 21 21.36 32.33 -4.32
CA ASN A 21 21.03 31.54 -5.51
C ASN A 21 19.88 30.55 -5.26
N GLN A 22 19.72 30.04 -4.03
CA GLN A 22 18.57 29.20 -3.69
C GLN A 22 17.25 29.97 -3.67
N LYS A 23 17.22 31.17 -3.07
CA LYS A 23 16.01 32.01 -3.06
C LYS A 23 15.63 32.48 -4.48
N ALA A 24 16.62 32.80 -5.32
CA ALA A 24 16.38 33.12 -6.72
C ALA A 24 15.84 31.91 -7.50
N LYS A 25 16.42 30.71 -7.32
CA LYS A 25 15.92 29.47 -7.92
C LYS A 25 14.50 29.14 -7.46
N GLN A 26 14.18 29.25 -6.17
CA GLN A 26 12.82 29.02 -5.67
C GLN A 26 11.82 30.02 -6.25
N LYS A 27 12.19 31.30 -6.36
CA LYS A 27 11.30 32.32 -6.92
C LYS A 27 11.08 32.18 -8.43
N ILE A 28 12.06 31.63 -9.15
CA ILE A 28 11.95 31.27 -10.58
C ILE A 28 11.09 30.02 -10.74
N MET A 29 11.33 28.96 -9.95
CA MET A 29 10.54 27.72 -10.00
C MET A 29 9.06 27.95 -9.65
N VAL A 30 8.76 28.71 -8.59
CA VAL A 30 7.36 29.05 -8.23
C VAL A 30 6.69 29.88 -9.32
N LYS A 31 7.43 30.77 -9.98
CA LYS A 31 6.89 31.58 -11.08
C LYS A 31 6.67 30.73 -12.34
N GLU A 32 7.55 29.78 -12.65
CA GLU A 32 7.41 28.84 -13.78
C GLU A 32 6.23 27.87 -13.57
N GLU A 33 6.08 27.30 -12.37
CA GLU A 33 4.91 26.47 -12.01
C GLU A 33 3.59 27.25 -12.13
N MET A 34 3.57 28.51 -11.66
CA MET A 34 2.38 29.36 -11.78
C MET A 34 2.09 29.80 -13.22
N THR A 35 3.10 29.87 -14.10
CA THR A 35 2.89 30.15 -15.54
C THR A 35 2.43 28.92 -16.31
N MET A 36 2.86 27.71 -15.93
CA MET A 36 2.37 26.46 -16.51
C MET A 36 0.92 26.14 -16.09
N ALA A 37 0.48 26.62 -14.92
CA ALA A 37 -0.92 26.55 -14.51
C ALA A 37 -1.85 27.57 -15.23
N LYS A 38 -1.29 28.54 -15.97
CA LYS A 38 -2.05 29.61 -16.66
C LYS A 38 -1.94 29.60 -18.19
N GLY A 39 -1.20 28.65 -18.77
CA GLY A 39 -1.27 28.31 -20.20
C GLY A 39 -2.40 27.33 -20.45
N GLY A 40 -3.47 27.78 -21.09
CA GLY A 40 -4.76 27.08 -21.12
C GLY A 40 -4.71 25.64 -21.64
N PHE A 41 -5.53 24.79 -21.01
CA PHE A 41 -6.10 23.61 -21.65
C PHE A 41 -7.15 24.06 -22.67
N PRO A 42 -6.95 23.87 -23.99
CA PRO A 42 -7.99 24.02 -24.98
C PRO A 42 -8.69 22.66 -25.13
N GLY A 43 -9.86 22.53 -24.48
CA GLY A 43 -10.70 21.33 -24.51
C GLY A 43 -11.35 21.17 -23.14
N GLY A 44 -12.55 21.67 -22.90
CA GLY A 44 -13.77 21.24 -23.57
C GLY A 44 -14.60 20.47 -22.55
N MET A 45 -15.90 20.66 -22.59
CA MET A 45 -16.95 20.14 -21.70
C MET A 45 -17.09 18.59 -21.78
N GLY A 46 -15.98 17.85 -21.62
CA GLY A 46 -15.87 16.39 -21.71
C GLY A 46 -15.36 15.70 -20.42
N GLY A 47 -14.87 16.46 -19.44
CA GLY A 47 -14.41 15.92 -18.15
C GLY A 47 -15.51 15.57 -17.15
N MET A 48 -16.73 16.10 -17.33
CA MET A 48 -17.83 15.92 -16.38
C MET A 48 -18.49 14.53 -16.48
N GLY A 49 -18.54 13.95 -17.68
CA GLY A 49 -18.99 12.57 -17.90
C GLY A 49 -17.98 11.54 -17.37
N ASN A 50 -16.68 11.84 -17.50
CA ASN A 50 -15.61 11.00 -16.98
C ASN A 50 -15.54 11.02 -15.44
N MET A 51 -15.82 12.18 -14.82
CA MET A 51 -15.89 12.33 -13.36
C MET A 51 -17.08 11.57 -12.75
N ASN A 52 -18.25 11.59 -13.40
CA ASN A 52 -19.42 10.84 -12.92
C ASN A 52 -19.21 9.32 -13.00
N ASN A 53 -18.54 8.82 -14.04
CA ASN A 53 -18.20 7.41 -14.16
C ASN A 53 -17.13 7.00 -13.15
N LEU A 54 -16.13 7.86 -12.89
CA LEU A 54 -15.13 7.64 -11.85
C LEU A 54 -15.75 7.57 -10.45
N MET A 55 -16.65 8.49 -10.11
CA MET A 55 -17.39 8.47 -8.84
C MET A 55 -18.20 7.19 -8.65
N LYS A 56 -18.89 6.72 -9.70
CA LYS A 56 -19.65 5.45 -9.66
C LYS A 56 -18.73 4.25 -9.46
N GLN A 57 -17.58 4.21 -10.13
CA GLN A 57 -16.58 3.15 -9.95
C GLN A 57 -15.96 3.17 -8.55
N ALA A 58 -15.63 4.35 -8.03
CA ALA A 58 -15.10 4.51 -6.68
C ALA A 58 -16.11 4.06 -5.61
N LYS A 59 -17.40 4.42 -5.77
CA LYS A 59 -18.46 3.98 -4.86
C LYS A 59 -18.63 2.45 -4.89
N LYS A 60 -18.64 1.86 -6.09
CA LYS A 60 -18.71 0.40 -6.25
C LYS A 60 -17.49 -0.29 -5.61
N MET A 61 -16.29 0.26 -5.78
CA MET A 61 -15.08 -0.25 -5.15
C MET A 61 -15.18 -0.16 -3.62
N GLN A 62 -15.70 0.94 -3.06
CA GLN A 62 -15.91 1.09 -1.63
C GLN A 62 -16.86 0.03 -1.07
N GLU A 63 -18.00 -0.19 -1.74
CA GLU A 63 -18.98 -1.22 -1.35
C GLU A 63 -18.36 -2.64 -1.43
N GLN A 64 -17.62 -2.93 -2.51
CA GLN A 64 -16.97 -4.23 -2.68
C GLN A 64 -15.83 -4.47 -1.69
N MET A 65 -15.07 -3.42 -1.31
CA MET A 65 -14.02 -3.49 -0.29
C MET A 65 -14.59 -3.83 1.09
N VAL A 66 -15.74 -3.27 1.45
CA VAL A 66 -16.43 -3.63 2.70
C VAL A 66 -16.88 -5.09 2.65
N LYS A 67 -17.52 -5.51 1.55
CA LYS A 67 -17.98 -6.89 1.38
C LYS A 67 -16.84 -7.91 1.43
N ILE A 68 -15.69 -7.61 0.81
CA ILE A 68 -14.52 -8.50 0.88
C ILE A 68 -13.98 -8.59 2.30
N GLN A 69 -13.93 -7.48 3.04
CA GLN A 69 -13.49 -7.52 4.44
C GLN A 69 -14.40 -8.37 5.31
N GLU A 70 -15.71 -8.32 5.09
CA GLU A 70 -16.69 -9.20 5.74
C GLU A 70 -16.48 -10.67 5.31
N GLU A 71 -16.32 -10.94 4.02
CA GLU A 71 -16.08 -12.30 3.51
C GLU A 71 -14.75 -12.90 4.03
N LEU A 72 -13.71 -12.07 4.21
CA LEU A 72 -12.43 -12.51 4.77
C LEU A 72 -12.53 -12.85 6.26
N GLU A 73 -13.47 -12.27 7.00
CA GLU A 73 -13.72 -12.63 8.38
C GLU A 73 -14.34 -14.02 8.52
N GLU A 74 -15.25 -14.37 7.61
CA GLU A 74 -15.95 -15.66 7.61
C GLU A 74 -15.12 -16.79 6.96
N LYS A 75 -14.27 -16.46 5.98
CA LYS A 75 -13.43 -17.46 5.32
C LYS A 75 -12.28 -17.90 6.22
N THR A 76 -12.09 -19.21 6.29
CA THR A 76 -11.03 -19.84 7.09
C THR A 76 -10.09 -20.71 6.25
N VAL A 77 -8.85 -20.79 6.69
CA VAL A 77 -7.82 -21.72 6.20
C VAL A 77 -7.42 -22.66 7.32
N GLU A 78 -7.04 -23.88 6.95
CA GLU A 78 -6.48 -24.85 7.88
C GLU A 78 -5.02 -25.17 7.52
N ALA A 79 -4.17 -25.19 8.53
CA ALA A 79 -2.81 -25.70 8.46
C ALA A 79 -2.64 -26.87 9.43
N SER A 80 -1.88 -27.87 9.01
CA SER A 80 -1.70 -29.11 9.75
C SER A 80 -0.23 -29.54 9.65
N VAL A 81 0.34 -29.99 10.77
CA VAL A 81 1.75 -30.38 10.88
C VAL A 81 1.91 -31.67 11.69
N GLY A 82 3.11 -32.26 11.66
CA GLY A 82 3.43 -33.48 12.42
C GLY A 82 2.55 -34.68 12.03
N GLY A 83 2.16 -34.79 10.76
CA GLY A 83 1.21 -35.83 10.31
C GLY A 83 -0.24 -35.59 10.73
N GLY A 84 -0.57 -34.35 11.12
CA GLY A 84 -1.91 -33.96 11.54
C GLY A 84 -2.19 -34.21 13.02
N VAL A 85 -1.14 -34.15 13.84
CA VAL A 85 -1.25 -34.15 15.30
C VAL A 85 -1.47 -32.74 15.86
N VAL A 86 -1.08 -31.70 15.13
CA VAL A 86 -1.43 -30.30 15.42
C VAL A 86 -2.06 -29.69 14.17
N SER A 87 -3.24 -29.08 14.33
CA SER A 87 -3.90 -28.27 13.31
C SER A 87 -4.30 -26.90 13.85
N VAL A 88 -4.26 -25.90 12.99
CA VAL A 88 -4.59 -24.51 13.30
C VAL A 88 -5.50 -23.97 12.20
N ILE A 89 -6.62 -23.37 12.63
CA ILE A 89 -7.57 -22.69 11.75
C ILE A 89 -7.40 -21.18 11.94
N ALA A 90 -7.19 -20.46 10.84
CA ALA A 90 -7.10 -19.00 10.83
C ALA A 90 -8.11 -18.39 9.85
N ASN A 91 -8.60 -17.18 10.11
CA ASN A 91 -9.45 -16.44 9.16
C ASN A 91 -8.62 -15.52 8.25
N GLY A 92 -9.27 -14.93 7.24
CA GLY A 92 -8.65 -13.97 6.32
C GLY A 92 -8.24 -12.63 6.95
N LYS A 93 -8.64 -12.35 8.21
CA LYS A 93 -8.13 -11.23 9.03
C LYS A 93 -6.84 -11.56 9.78
N LYS A 94 -6.29 -12.75 9.57
CA LYS A 94 -5.11 -13.28 10.29
C LYS A 94 -5.37 -13.48 11.79
N GLU A 95 -6.60 -13.84 12.15
CA GLU A 95 -6.97 -14.24 13.51
C GLU A 95 -6.99 -15.77 13.60
N ILE A 96 -6.42 -16.32 14.67
CA ILE A 96 -6.49 -17.76 14.95
C ILE A 96 -7.84 -18.07 15.59
N ILE A 97 -8.62 -18.93 14.94
CA ILE A 97 -9.97 -19.32 15.36
C ILE A 97 -9.92 -20.57 16.22
N GLU A 98 -9.09 -21.54 15.85
CA GLU A 98 -9.00 -22.82 16.54
C GLU A 98 -7.58 -23.38 16.48
N ILE A 99 -7.16 -24.02 17.57
CA ILE A 99 -5.97 -24.86 17.63
C ILE A 99 -6.41 -26.22 18.16
N SER A 100 -6.17 -27.26 17.36
CA SER A 100 -6.50 -28.64 17.68
C SER A 100 -5.20 -29.45 17.84
N ILE A 101 -5.04 -30.11 18.99
CA ILE A 101 -3.86 -30.90 19.34
C ILE A 101 -4.31 -32.31 19.73
N LYS A 102 -3.78 -33.32 19.05
CA LYS A 102 -4.04 -34.72 19.39
C LYS A 102 -3.25 -35.14 20.63
N PRO A 103 -3.78 -36.06 21.45
CA PRO A 103 -3.08 -36.54 22.66
C PRO A 103 -1.68 -37.10 22.38
N GLU A 104 -1.48 -37.66 21.19
CA GLU A 104 -0.20 -38.21 20.72
C GLU A 104 0.93 -37.17 20.63
N ALA A 105 0.60 -35.88 20.52
CA ALA A 105 1.58 -34.79 20.52
C ALA A 105 1.86 -34.22 21.92
N VAL A 106 1.16 -34.69 22.96
CA VAL A 106 1.27 -34.17 24.33
C VAL A 106 2.08 -35.14 25.18
N ASP A 107 3.41 -34.99 25.12
CA ASP A 107 4.34 -35.68 26.00
C ASP A 107 4.87 -34.69 27.07
N PRO A 108 4.60 -34.90 28.37
CA PRO A 108 5.12 -34.04 29.42
C PRO A 108 6.65 -34.05 29.53
N ASP A 109 7.32 -35.09 29.02
CA ASP A 109 8.78 -35.20 29.01
C ASP A 109 9.40 -34.54 27.76
N ASP A 110 8.60 -34.18 26.75
CA ASP A 110 9.04 -33.54 25.50
C ASP A 110 8.12 -32.37 25.09
N VAL A 111 8.08 -31.35 25.95
CA VAL A 111 7.30 -30.12 25.69
C VAL A 111 7.90 -29.29 24.55
N GLU A 112 9.22 -29.40 24.32
CA GLU A 112 9.92 -28.65 23.25
C GLU A 112 9.40 -29.06 21.87
N MET A 113 9.20 -30.35 21.61
CA MET A 113 8.60 -30.81 20.35
C MET A 113 7.20 -30.23 20.13
N LEU A 114 6.35 -30.19 21.17
CA LEU A 114 5.00 -29.63 21.05
C LEU A 114 5.04 -28.13 20.73
N GLN A 115 5.95 -27.38 21.35
CA GLN A 115 6.14 -25.96 21.07
C GLN A 115 6.54 -25.72 19.61
N ASP A 116 7.48 -26.52 19.09
CA ASP A 116 7.92 -26.43 17.68
C ASP A 116 6.78 -26.73 16.71
N LEU A 117 5.97 -27.75 16.98
CA LEU A 117 4.81 -28.10 16.16
C LEU A 117 3.77 -26.97 16.16
N ILE A 118 3.45 -26.38 17.32
CA ILE A 118 2.52 -25.26 17.41
C ILE A 118 3.04 -24.05 16.62
N LEU A 119 4.33 -23.71 16.80
CA LEU A 119 4.96 -22.60 16.09
C LEU A 119 4.88 -22.80 14.56
N ALA A 120 5.21 -24.01 14.09
CA ALA A 120 5.13 -24.34 12.67
C ALA A 120 3.69 -24.24 12.14
N ALA A 121 2.71 -24.80 12.86
CA ALA A 121 1.31 -24.79 12.44
C ALA A 121 0.72 -23.38 12.38
N VAL A 122 0.99 -22.54 13.39
CA VAL A 122 0.51 -21.15 13.44
C VAL A 122 1.10 -20.33 12.30
N ASN A 123 2.42 -20.41 12.09
CA ASN A 123 3.06 -19.66 11.00
C ASN A 123 2.55 -20.11 9.61
N GLU A 124 2.32 -21.40 9.43
CA GLU A 124 1.73 -21.95 8.21
C GLU A 124 0.29 -21.45 8.00
N ALA A 125 -0.55 -21.46 9.04
CA ALA A 125 -1.93 -20.95 8.98
C ALA A 125 -1.95 -19.46 8.61
N MET A 126 -1.05 -18.67 9.22
CA MET A 126 -0.92 -17.24 8.93
C MET A 126 -0.47 -16.97 7.49
N ARG A 127 0.46 -17.76 6.95
CA ARG A 127 0.88 -17.65 5.55
C ARG A 127 -0.27 -17.96 4.60
N LYS A 128 -1.01 -19.04 4.85
CA LYS A 128 -2.21 -19.39 4.05
C LYS A 128 -3.31 -18.33 4.12
N ALA A 129 -3.53 -17.74 5.30
CA ALA A 129 -4.51 -16.67 5.48
C ALA A 129 -4.13 -15.43 4.67
N GLU A 130 -2.84 -15.09 4.64
CA GLU A 130 -2.31 -14.01 3.81
C GLU A 130 -2.46 -14.29 2.31
N GLU A 131 -2.11 -15.49 1.85
CA GLU A 131 -2.30 -15.91 0.46
C GLU A 131 -3.78 -15.85 0.05
N MET A 132 -4.69 -16.29 0.92
CA MET A 132 -6.14 -16.17 0.72
C MET A 132 -6.57 -14.70 0.60
N ALA A 133 -6.16 -13.86 1.55
CA ALA A 133 -6.53 -12.44 1.56
C ALA A 133 -6.03 -11.70 0.32
N GLN A 134 -4.78 -11.94 -0.08
CA GLN A 134 -4.19 -11.41 -1.31
C GLN A 134 -4.94 -11.92 -2.54
N GLY A 135 -5.33 -13.19 -2.56
CA GLY A 135 -6.12 -13.78 -3.64
C GLY A 135 -7.50 -13.11 -3.81
N GLU A 136 -8.22 -12.87 -2.72
CA GLU A 136 -9.52 -12.18 -2.77
C GLU A 136 -9.39 -10.72 -3.18
N MET A 137 -8.39 -10.00 -2.67
CA MET A 137 -8.11 -8.62 -3.09
C MET A 137 -7.65 -8.55 -4.56
N GLY A 138 -6.90 -9.55 -5.02
CA GLY A 138 -6.46 -9.70 -6.40
C GLY A 138 -7.62 -9.87 -7.39
N LYS A 139 -8.69 -10.58 -7.00
CA LYS A 139 -9.90 -10.69 -7.83
C LYS A 139 -10.61 -9.35 -8.02
N LEU A 140 -10.61 -8.50 -6.99
CA LEU A 140 -11.20 -7.16 -7.07
C LEU A 140 -10.41 -6.26 -8.03
N THR A 141 -9.09 -6.24 -7.89
CA THR A 141 -8.19 -5.35 -8.64
C THR A 141 -7.96 -5.84 -10.08
N GLY A 142 -7.87 -7.15 -10.29
CA GLY A 142 -7.72 -7.79 -11.59
C GLY A 142 -8.96 -7.68 -12.49
N GLY A 143 -10.16 -7.60 -11.91
CA GLY A 143 -11.39 -7.34 -12.65
C GLY A 143 -11.56 -5.87 -13.10
N MET A 144 -10.76 -4.96 -12.55
CA MET A 144 -10.90 -3.51 -12.74
C MET A 144 -9.81 -2.89 -13.63
N GLY A 145 -8.84 -3.69 -14.10
CA GLY A 145 -7.71 -3.19 -14.91
C GLY A 145 -6.78 -2.25 -14.14
N MET A 146 -6.82 -2.27 -12.80
CA MET A 146 -5.95 -1.45 -11.96
C MET A 146 -4.56 -2.10 -11.91
N PRO A 147 -3.45 -1.35 -12.09
CA PRO A 147 -2.10 -1.90 -12.00
C PRO A 147 -1.89 -2.51 -10.62
N THR A 148 -1.63 -3.80 -10.57
CA THR A 148 -1.45 -4.65 -9.38
C THR A 148 -0.15 -4.38 -8.60
N GLY A 149 0.39 -3.16 -8.66
CA GLY A 149 1.72 -2.79 -8.10
C GLY A 149 1.72 -1.66 -7.09
N LEU A 150 0.59 -1.36 -6.43
CA LEU A 150 0.48 -0.27 -5.43
C LEU A 150 0.18 -0.75 -4.00
N PHE A 151 0.24 -2.06 -3.74
CA PHE A 151 0.08 -2.65 -2.40
C PHE A 151 1.15 -3.69 -2.16
#